data_AF-A0A6J4FXI2-F1
#
_entry.id   AF-A0A6J4FXI2-F1
#
_cell.length_a   1.000
_cell.length_b   1.000
_cell.length_c   1.000
_cell.angle_alpha   90.00
_cell.angle_beta   90.00
_cell.angle_gamma   90.00
#
_symmetry.space_group_name_H-M   'P 1'
#
loop_
_entity.id
_entity.type
_entity.pdbx_description
1 polymer ?
#
loop_
_entity_poly.entity_id
_entity_poly.type
_entity_poly.pdbx_seq_one_letter_code
_entity_poly.pdbx_strand_id
1 'polypeptide(L)'
;MNDVDILQAENDELRREIESLRQEVEDLHAEADIDACHVAGLTAQIKALIAEGDACPDKAAHPLLERTQYVHARTGETVTKTRAFPIYREAFDAEARRLGIEHPEKIRG
;
A
#
# COMPACT_ATOMS: atom_id res chain seq x y z
N MET A 1 42.91 31.21 8.66
CA MET A 1 42.06 30.06 9.01
C MET A 1 42.85 28.84 8.63
N ASN A 2 43.20 27.99 9.59
CA ASN A 2 44.04 26.82 9.33
C ASN A 2 43.15 25.65 8.88
N ASP A 3 43.76 24.58 8.37
CA ASP A 3 43.02 23.40 7.87
C ASP A 3 42.18 22.72 8.97
N VAL A 4 42.59 22.81 10.24
CA VAL A 4 41.83 22.30 11.38
C VAL A 4 40.54 23.09 11.59
N ASP A 5 40.58 24.41 11.44
CA ASP A 5 39.39 25.28 11.56
C ASP A 5 38.37 24.99 10.44
N ILE A 6 38.85 24.72 9.22
CA ILE A 6 38.01 24.36 8.07
C ILE A 6 37.36 22.99 8.30
N LEU A 7 38.15 21.99 8.70
CA LEU A 7 37.64 20.65 8.98
C LEU A 7 36.67 20.62 10.16
N GLN A 8 36.86 21.48 11.16
CA GLN A 8 35.92 21.62 12.28
C GLN A 8 34.58 22.20 11.82
N ALA A 9 34.61 23.25 11.00
CA ALA A 9 33.39 23.83 10.44
C ALA A 9 32.61 22.82 9.58
N GLU A 10 33.32 22.05 8.74
CA GLU A 10 32.71 20.99 7.92
C GLU A 10 32.15 19.86 8.78
N ASN A 11 32.84 19.47 9.86
CA ASN A 11 32.32 18.45 10.79
C ASN A 11 31.03 18.93 11.48
N ASP A 12 30.98 20.19 11.88
CA ASP A 12 29.81 20.78 12.52
C ASP A 12 28.62 20.88 11.55
N GLU A 13 28.87 21.19 10.28
CA GLU A 13 27.85 21.22 9.23
C GLU A 13 27.31 19.81 8.94
N LEU A 14 28.18 18.82 8.76
CA LEU A 14 27.79 17.42 8.56
C LEU A 14 27.01 16.86 9.76
N ARG A 15 27.36 17.27 11.00
CA ARG A 15 26.60 16.88 12.19
C ARG A 15 25.18 17.43 12.18
N ARG A 16 25.00 18.69 11.77
CA ARG A 16 23.67 19.30 11.63
C ARG A 16 22.85 18.62 10.54
N GLU A 17 23.49 18.29 9.42
CA GLU A 17 22.82 17.57 8.33
C GLU A 17 22.39 16.17 8.78
N ILE A 18 23.25 15.43 9.50
CA ILE A 18 22.90 14.13 10.08
C ILE A 18 21.72 14.25 11.05
N GLU A 19 21.70 15.29 11.89
CA GLU A 19 20.60 15.53 12.82
C GLU A 19 19.28 15.82 12.08
N SER A 20 19.33 16.66 11.05
CA SER A 20 18.18 16.97 10.20
C SER A 20 17.63 15.73 9.50
N LEU A 21 18.50 14.93 8.86
CA LEU A 21 18.10 13.72 8.15
C LEU A 21 17.54 12.65 9.11
N ARG A 22 18.05 12.57 10.33
CA ARG A 22 17.49 11.66 11.36
C ARG A 22 16.06 12.06 11.74
N GLN A 23 15.79 13.36 11.88
CA GLN A 23 14.44 13.84 12.15
C GLN A 23 13.51 13.53 10.98
N GLU A 24 13.95 13.78 9.74
CA GLU A 24 13.16 13.48 8.54
C GLU A 24 12.80 11.98 8.44
N VAL A 25 13.76 11.10 8.76
CA VAL A 25 13.50 9.65 8.79
C VAL A 25 12.50 9.28 9.88
N GLU A 26 12.56 9.91 11.06
CA GLU A 26 11.61 9.66 12.14
C GLU A 26 10.19 10.11 11.74
N ASP A 27 10.07 11.27 11.12
CA ASP A 27 8.79 11.81 10.64
C ASP A 27 8.19 10.89 9.55
N LEU A 28 8.99 10.46 8.58
CA LEU A 28 8.57 9.52 7.53
C LEU A 28 8.14 8.15 8.09
N HIS A 29 8.83 7.65 9.12
CA HIS A 29 8.40 6.42 9.79
C HIS A 29 7.06 6.61 10.52
N ALA A 30 6.85 7.74 11.19
CA ALA A 30 5.58 8.03 11.86
C ALA A 30 4.41 8.09 10.85
N GLU A 31 4.62 8.71 9.68
CA GLU A 31 3.64 8.72 8.60
C GLU A 31 3.36 7.31 8.08
N ALA A 32 4.40 6.51 7.83
CA ALA A 32 4.26 5.14 7.37
C ALA A 32 3.49 4.24 8.37
N ASP A 33 3.70 4.44 9.67
CA ASP A 33 2.98 3.72 10.73
C ASP A 33 1.47 4.07 10.75
N ILE A 34 1.13 5.36 10.55
CA ILE A 34 -0.26 5.81 10.44
C ILE A 34 -0.93 5.17 9.23
N ASP A 35 -0.26 5.18 8.08
CA ASP A 35 -0.77 4.56 6.85
C ASP A 35 -0.94 3.05 7.01
N ALA A 36 -0.01 2.37 7.68
CA ALA A 36 -0.12 0.95 7.99
C ALA A 36 -1.36 0.66 8.87
N CYS A 37 -1.66 1.54 9.84
CA CYS A 37 -2.87 1.43 10.67
C CYS A 37 -4.14 1.58 9.82
N HIS A 38 -4.19 2.56 8.91
CA HIS A 38 -5.31 2.75 8.00
C HIS A 38 -5.53 1.53 7.08
N VAL A 39 -4.45 1.00 6.49
CA VAL A 39 -4.50 -0.21 5.65
C VAL A 39 -5.00 -1.42 6.45
N ALA A 40 -4.56 -1.58 7.69
CA ALA A 40 -5.04 -2.65 8.56
C ALA A 40 -6.54 -2.53 8.85
N GLY A 41 -7.02 -1.31 9.14
CA GLY A 41 -8.44 -1.00 9.35
C GLY A 41 -9.31 -1.30 8.13
N LEU A 42 -8.90 -0.84 6.94
CA LEU A 42 -9.59 -1.14 5.68
C LEU A 42 -9.59 -2.64 5.36
N THR A 43 -8.47 -3.32 5.62
CA THR A 43 -8.36 -4.78 5.44
C THR A 43 -9.32 -5.53 6.35
N ALA A 44 -9.48 -5.10 7.60
CA ALA A 44 -10.45 -5.69 8.53
C ALA A 44 -11.89 -5.48 8.05
N GLN A 45 -12.23 -4.29 7.56
CA GLN A 45 -13.56 -3.99 6.99
C GLN A 45 -13.86 -4.85 5.77
N ILE A 46 -12.91 -4.98 4.83
CA ILE A 46 -13.06 -5.86 3.66
C ILE A 46 -13.29 -7.32 4.08
N LYS A 47 -12.54 -7.82 5.07
CA LYS A 47 -12.73 -9.19 5.59
C LYS A 47 -14.13 -9.36 6.21
N ALA A 48 -14.62 -8.37 6.94
CA ALA A 48 -15.97 -8.38 7.51
C ALA A 48 -17.05 -8.41 6.43
N LEU A 49 -16.93 -7.55 5.41
CA LEU A 49 -17.85 -7.52 4.26
C LEU A 49 -17.86 -8.83 3.47
N ILE A 50 -16.68 -9.44 3.27
CA ILE A 50 -16.58 -10.77 2.64
C ILE A 50 -17.29 -11.82 3.49
N ALA A 51 -17.07 -11.83 4.81
CA ALA A 51 -17.70 -12.78 5.72
C ALA A 51 -19.24 -12.61 5.76
N GLU A 52 -19.72 -11.37 5.76
CA GLU A 52 -21.16 -11.05 5.68
C GLU A 52 -21.75 -11.51 4.35
N GLY A 53 -21.07 -11.23 3.23
CA GLY A 53 -21.45 -11.74 1.92
C GLY A 53 -21.45 -13.27 1.85
N ASP A 54 -20.50 -13.93 2.50
CA ASP A 54 -20.43 -15.39 2.56
C ASP A 54 -21.50 -16.01 3.45
N ALA A 55 -21.96 -15.29 4.48
CA ALA A 55 -23.07 -15.66 5.33
C ALA A 55 -24.44 -15.35 4.70
N CYS A 56 -24.48 -14.64 3.57
CA CYS A 56 -25.73 -14.32 2.88
C CYS A 56 -26.44 -15.62 2.43
N PRO A 57 -27.70 -15.86 2.87
CA PRO A 57 -28.43 -17.08 2.57
C PRO A 57 -28.81 -17.19 1.08
N ASP A 58 -28.87 -16.05 0.37
CA ASP A 58 -29.08 -16.00 -1.08
C ASP A 58 -27.92 -15.25 -1.75
N LYS A 59 -26.82 -15.97 -1.97
CA LYS A 59 -25.65 -15.43 -2.70
C LYS A 59 -25.98 -15.06 -4.14
N ALA A 60 -27.02 -15.67 -4.74
CA ALA A 60 -27.45 -15.38 -6.11
C ALA A 60 -28.18 -14.03 -6.21
N ALA A 61 -28.76 -13.54 -5.11
CA ALA A 61 -29.37 -12.22 -5.04
C ALA A 61 -28.35 -11.06 -5.08
N HIS A 62 -27.05 -11.32 -4.87
CA HIS A 62 -26.03 -10.26 -4.89
C HIS A 62 -25.05 -10.42 -6.08
N PRO A 63 -25.26 -9.69 -7.20
CA PRO A 63 -24.49 -9.87 -8.45
C PRO A 63 -22.96 -9.78 -8.30
N LEU A 64 -22.46 -9.07 -7.29
CA LEU A 64 -21.02 -8.93 -7.05
C LEU A 64 -20.39 -10.10 -6.29
N LEU A 65 -21.20 -10.97 -5.67
CA LEU A 65 -20.73 -12.14 -4.91
C LEU A 65 -20.71 -13.43 -5.74
N GLU A 66 -21.26 -13.40 -6.95
CA GLU A 66 -21.16 -14.49 -7.93
C GLU A 66 -19.68 -14.84 -8.16
N ARG A 67 -19.34 -16.14 -8.08
CA ARG A 67 -17.98 -16.62 -8.33
C ARG A 67 -17.79 -16.87 -9.81
N THR A 68 -16.74 -16.31 -10.37
CA THR A 68 -16.36 -16.48 -11.78
C THR A 68 -14.84 -16.68 -11.92
N GLN A 69 -14.42 -17.14 -13.09
CA GLN A 69 -13.02 -17.41 -13.40
C GLN A 69 -12.35 -16.18 -13.97
N TYR A 70 -11.14 -15.89 -13.48
CA TYR A 70 -10.27 -14.84 -13.99
C TYR A 70 -8.90 -15.42 -14.29
N VAL A 71 -8.23 -14.87 -15.30
CA VAL A 71 -6.83 -15.19 -15.61
C VAL A 71 -5.95 -14.19 -14.89
N HIS A 72 -5.05 -14.70 -14.05
CA HIS A 72 -4.12 -13.89 -13.29
C HIS A 72 -3.08 -13.26 -14.24
N ALA A 73 -3.04 -11.92 -14.30
CA ALA A 73 -2.28 -11.18 -15.32
C ALA A 73 -0.77 -11.48 -15.33
N ARG A 74 -0.18 -11.84 -14.17
CA ARG A 74 1.26 -12.09 -14.04
C ARG A 74 1.67 -13.55 -14.20
N THR A 75 0.83 -14.50 -13.78
CA THR A 75 1.18 -15.93 -13.76
C THR A 75 0.46 -16.73 -14.85
N GLY A 76 -0.58 -16.15 -15.47
CA GLY A 76 -1.43 -16.85 -16.44
C GLY A 76 -2.35 -17.91 -15.82
N GLU A 77 -2.34 -18.08 -14.50
CA GLU A 77 -3.16 -19.07 -13.81
C GLU A 77 -4.64 -18.66 -13.79
N THR A 78 -5.52 -19.64 -13.94
CA THR A 78 -6.96 -19.41 -13.75
C THR A 78 -7.28 -19.47 -12.27
N VAL A 79 -7.85 -18.38 -11.75
CA VAL A 79 -8.27 -18.24 -10.35
C VAL A 79 -9.77 -18.00 -10.28
N THR A 80 -10.43 -18.55 -9.25
CA THR A 80 -11.86 -18.29 -9.02
C THR A 80 -12.03 -17.18 -7.98
N LYS A 81 -12.58 -16.05 -8.41
CA LYS A 81 -12.86 -14.88 -7.56
C LYS A 81 -14.31 -14.45 -7.69
N THR A 82 -14.77 -13.54 -6.84
CA THR A 82 -16.11 -12.96 -6.97
C THR A 82 -16.13 -11.90 -8.07
N ARG A 83 -17.30 -11.59 -8.62
CA ARG A 83 -17.49 -10.52 -9.62
C ARG A 83 -17.09 -9.13 -9.14
N ALA A 84 -16.94 -8.93 -7.83
CA ALA A 84 -16.37 -7.73 -7.25
C ALA A 84 -14.86 -7.56 -7.53
N PHE A 85 -14.14 -8.62 -7.92
CA PHE A 85 -12.69 -8.61 -8.06
C PHE A 85 -12.15 -7.47 -8.95
N PRO A 86 -12.69 -7.21 -10.16
CA PRO A 86 -12.23 -6.10 -11.00
C PRO A 86 -12.41 -4.73 -10.35
N ILE A 87 -13.46 -4.54 -9.55
CA ILE A 87 -13.75 -3.26 -8.86
C ILE A 87 -12.70 -3.00 -7.79
N TYR A 88 -12.39 -4.01 -6.97
CA TYR A 88 -11.31 -3.90 -5.98
C TYR A 88 -9.96 -3.66 -6.65
N ARG A 89 -9.73 -4.28 -7.81
CA ARG A 89 -8.49 -4.10 -8.57
C ARG A 89 -8.36 -2.68 -9.12
N GLU A 90 -9.43 -2.13 -9.70
CA GLU A 90 -9.45 -0.76 -10.21
C GLU A 90 -9.20 0.27 -9.10
N ALA A 91 -9.86 0.10 -7.95
CA ALA A 91 -9.67 0.97 -6.79
C ALA A 91 -8.22 0.91 -6.27
N PHE A 92 -7.63 -0.29 -6.19
CA PHE A 92 -6.22 -0.46 -5.83
C PHE A 92 -5.28 0.21 -6.83
N ASP A 93 -5.50 0.01 -8.13
CA ASP A 93 -4.64 0.57 -9.18
C ASP A 93 -4.73 2.11 -9.21
N ALA A 94 -5.90 2.68 -8.96
CA ALA A 94 -6.09 4.12 -8.83
C ALA A 94 -5.32 4.69 -7.62
N GLU A 95 -5.38 4.01 -6.48
CA GLU A 95 -4.69 4.44 -5.26
C GLU A 95 -3.17 4.30 -5.40
N ALA A 96 -2.69 3.19 -5.96
CA ALA A 96 -1.27 2.99 -6.19
C ALA A 96 -0.69 4.06 -7.14
N ARG A 97 -1.43 4.45 -8.18
CA ARG A 97 -1.04 5.58 -9.04
C ARG A 97 -1.03 6.91 -8.28
N ARG A 98 -2.00 7.16 -7.40
CA ARG A 98 -2.02 8.35 -6.52
C ARG A 98 -0.77 8.43 -5.65
N LEU A 99 -0.26 7.28 -5.21
CA LEU A 99 0.97 7.14 -4.41
C LEU A 99 2.25 7.08 -5.27
N GLY A 100 2.17 7.33 -6.58
CA GLY A 100 3.34 7.39 -7.47
C GLY A 100 3.82 6.04 -8.03
N ILE A 101 3.05 4.97 -7.85
CA ILE A 101 3.33 3.66 -8.43
C ILE A 101 2.62 3.57 -9.79
N GLU A 102 3.34 3.78 -10.89
CA GLU A 102 2.77 3.79 -12.25
C GLU A 102 2.26 2.42 -12.72
N HIS A 103 2.93 1.33 -12.30
CA HIS A 103 2.66 -0.04 -12.74
C HIS A 103 2.41 -1.01 -11.57
N PRO A 104 1.36 -0.80 -10.76
CA PRO A 104 1.08 -1.61 -9.58
C PRO A 104 0.82 -3.10 -9.91
N GLU A 105 0.35 -3.40 -11.12
CA GLU A 105 0.14 -4.76 -11.64
C GLU A 105 1.44 -5.56 -11.81
N LYS A 106 2.57 -4.88 -11.97
CA LYS A 106 3.88 -5.53 -12.09
C LYS A 106 4.51 -5.84 -10.73
N ILE A 107 4.05 -5.17 -9.67
CA ILE A 107 4.59 -5.30 -8.31
C ILE A 107 3.80 -6.33 -7.50
N ARG A 108 2.48 -6.44 -7.70
CA ARG A 108 1.64 -7.43 -7.00
C ARG A 108 0.55 -7.98 -7.91
N GLY A 109 0.52 -9.32 -8.00
CA GLY A 109 -0.54 -10.09 -8.66
C GLY A 109 -1.58 -10.58 -7.65
#